data_AF-A0A520CK35-F1
#
_entry.id   AF-A0A520CK35-F1
#
_cell.length_a   1.000
_cell.length_b   1.000
_cell.length_c   1.000
_cell.angle_alpha   90.00
_cell.angle_beta   90.00
_cell.angle_gamma   90.00
#
_symmetry.space_group_name_H-M   'P 1'
#
loop_
_entity.id
_entity.type
_entity.pdbx_description
1 polymer ?
#
loop_
_entity_poly.entity_id
_entity_poly.type
_entity_poly.pdbx_seq_one_letter_code
_entity_poly.pdbx_strand_id
1 'polypeptide(L)' 'MLQGLRTIVYYVGDLTAAKEWYKKVFDIEPYFDEPYYVGYNIGGFE' A
#
# COMPACT_ATOMS: atom_id res chain seq x y z
N MET A 1 13.82 -8.06 20.11
CA MET A 1 13.20 -6.75 20.42
C MET A 1 12.49 -6.26 19.17
N LEU A 2 11.30 -5.68 19.28
CA LEU A 2 10.59 -5.09 18.13
C LEU A 2 11.31 -3.79 17.71
N GLN A 3 11.52 -3.59 16.41
CA GLN A 3 12.26 -2.43 15.85
C GLN A 3 11.34 -1.31 15.33
N GLY A 4 10.07 -1.29 15.75
CA GLY A 4 9.05 -0.39 15.25
C GLY A 4 8.08 -1.05 14.28
N LEU A 5 7.09 -0.27 13.82
CA LEU A 5 6.14 -0.68 12.79
C LEU A 5 6.87 -0.84 11.45
N ARG A 6 6.67 -1.98 10.79
CA ARG A 6 7.23 -2.26 9.46
C ARG A 6 6.12 -2.12 8.42
N THR A 7 5.11 -2.98 8.55
CA THR A 7 4.03 -3.13 7.59
C THR A 7 2.68 -2.87 8.21
N ILE A 8 1.79 -2.26 7.43
CA ILE A 8 0.37 -2.21 7.74
C ILE A 8 -0.45 -2.70 6.53
N VAL A 9 -1.40 -3.59 6.79
CA VAL A 9 -2.28 -4.15 5.77
C VAL A 9 -3.72 -3.79 6.09
N TYR A 10 -4.41 -3.17 5.14
CA TYR A 10 -5.81 -2.83 5.23
C TYR A 10 -6.62 -3.68 4.24
N TYR A 11 -7.63 -4.38 4.75
CA TYR A 11 -8.63 -5.02 3.90
C TYR A 11 -9.60 -3.97 3.37
N VAL A 12 -9.88 -4.02 2.08
CA VAL A 12 -10.77 -3.09 1.39
C VAL A 12 -11.80 -3.85 0.57
N GLY A 13 -13.00 -3.27 0.42
CA GLY A 13 -14.06 -3.85 -0.40
C GLY A 13 -13.86 -3.65 -1.91
N ASP A 14 -13.07 -2.65 -2.29
CA ASP A 14 -12.72 -2.34 -3.69
C ASP A 14 -11.23 -1.99 -3.77
N LEU A 15 -10.44 -2.95 -4.29
CA LEU A 15 -8.99 -2.81 -4.40
C LEU A 15 -8.57 -1.79 -5.47
N THR A 16 -9.34 -1.69 -6.55
CA THR A 16 -9.06 -0.75 -7.64
C THR A 16 -9.24 0.68 -7.16
N ALA A 17 -10.34 0.96 -6.46
CA ALA A 17 -10.60 2.28 -5.88
C ALA A 17 -9.53 2.65 -4.83
N ALA A 18 -9.14 1.69 -3.98
CA ALA A 18 -8.08 1.91 -3.00
C ALA A 18 -6.73 2.25 -3.65
N LYS A 19 -6.32 1.48 -4.67
CA LYS A 19 -5.09 1.75 -5.43
C LYS A 19 -5.05 3.16 -6.01
N GLU A 20 -6.12 3.57 -6.71
CA GLU A 20 -6.19 4.90 -7.31
C GLU A 20 -6.17 6.03 -6.27
N TRP A 21 -6.75 5.79 -5.09
CA TRP A 21 -6.69 6.74 -3.98
C TRP A 21 -5.26 6.87 -3.42
N TYR A 22 -4.61 5.75 -3.11
CA TYR A 22 -3.26 5.72 -2.55
C TYR A 22 -2.22 6.31 -3.51
N LYS A 23 -2.35 6.07 -4.82
CA LYS A 23 -1.53 6.72 -5.85
C LYS A 23 -1.58 8.25 -5.75
N LYS A 24 -2.78 8.82 -5.60
CA LYS A 24 -2.98 10.27 -5.51
C LYS A 24 -2.49 10.87 -4.19
N VAL A 25 -2.66 10.13 -3.09
CA VAL A 25 -2.28 10.61 -1.75
C VAL A 25 -0.78 10.67 -1.58
N PHE A 26 -0.07 9.65 -2.08
CA PHE A 26 1.37 9.54 -1.91
C PHE A 26 2.18 9.98 -3.14
N ASP A 27 1.51 10.27 -4.26
CA ASP A 27 2.14 10.65 -5.54
C ASP A 27 3.18 9.62 -6.01
N ILE A 28 2.87 8.33 -5.82
CA ILE A 28 3.70 7.19 -6.20
C ILE A 28 2.87 6.09 -6.85
N GLU A 29 3.51 5.28 -7.70
CA GLU A 29 2.94 4.03 -8.19
C GLU A 29 3.19 2.89 -7.19
N PRO A 30 2.29 1.89 -7.09
CA PRO A 30 2.54 0.70 -6.29
C PRO A 30 3.74 -0.07 -6.87
N TYR A 31 4.53 -0.68 -5.99
CA TYR A 31 5.63 -1.56 -6.44
C TYR A 31 5.12 -2.97 -6.78
N PHE A 32 3.94 -3.32 -6.28
CA PHE A 32 3.26 -4.60 -6.53
C PHE A 32 1.77 -4.34 -6.78
N ASP A 33 1.22 -4.92 -7.84
CA ASP A 33 -0.16 -4.68 -8.29
C ASP A 33 -0.75 -5.97 -8.89
N GLU A 34 -1.49 -6.71 -8.08
CA GLU A 34 -2.21 -7.93 -8.46
C GLU A 34 -3.70 -7.79 -8.09
N PRO A 35 -4.60 -8.58 -8.73
CA PRO A 35 -6.04 -8.49 -8.48
C PRO A 35 -6.48 -8.69 -7.02
N TYR A 36 -5.61 -9.25 -6.19
CA TYR A 36 -5.87 -9.57 -4.79
C TYR A 36 -5.01 -8.77 -3.80
N TYR A 37 -4.00 -8.04 -4.26
CA TYR A 37 -3.08 -7.31 -3.37
C TYR A 37 -2.35 -6.18 -4.11
N VAL A 38 -2.24 -5.03 -3.45
CA VAL A 38 -1.48 -3.88 -3.94
C VAL A 38 -0.53 -3.44 -2.83
N GLY A 39 0.76 -3.34 -3.16
CA GLY A 39 1.83 -2.99 -2.23
C GLY A 39 2.46 -1.64 -2.56
N TYR A 40 2.73 -0.84 -1.53
CA TYR A 40 3.44 0.43 -1.62
C TYR A 40 4.65 0.44 -0.71
N ASN A 41 5.74 1.06 -1.16
CA ASN A 41 6.83 1.46 -0.29
C ASN A 41 6.68 2.94 0.00
N ILE A 42 6.31 3.28 1.24
CA ILE A 42 6.07 4.67 1.67
C ILE A 42 7.16 5.04 2.67
N GLY A 43 8.04 5.97 2.29
CA GLY A 43 9.11 6.45 3.17
C GLY A 43 10.13 5.38 3.59
N GLY A 44 10.31 4.32 2.80
CA GLY A 44 11.23 3.22 3.10
C GLY A 44 10.63 2.10 3.97
N PHE A 45 9.32 2.16 4.24
CA PHE A 45 8.58 1.13 4.95
C PHE A 45 7.55 0.49 4.02
N GLU A 46 7.37 -0.81 4.19
CA GLU A 46 6.32 -1.60 3.56
C GLU A 46 5.63 -2.41 4.63
#